data_AF-A0A699QQ87-F1
#
_entry.id   AF-A0A699QQ87-F1
#
_cell.length_a   1.000
_cell.length_b   1.000
_cell.length_c   1.000
_cell.angle_alpha   90.00
_cell.angle_beta   90.00
_cell.angle_gamma   90.00
#
_symmetry.space_group_name_H-M   'P 1'
#
loop_
_entity.id
_entity.type
_entity.pdbx_description
1 polymer ?
#
loop_
_entity_poly.entity_id
_entity_poly.type
_entity_poly.pdbx_seq_one_letter_code
_entity_poly.pdbx_strand_id
1 'polypeptide(L)'
;SRKQTTNVVKPEFRTIVEMADNRTMAQMLKAPIEGYEDAIVVPTINANNFELKQTLINLVQSYQFKGEARIWLDKEPPRLILTWEDLVSKFINQFFPPSKTTYIRNEITNFLQKPNETFNEAWERFKDLLRQCPHHGFSELHQLDTFYNALNPNDQDALDSAAGGNFMDKIPRECLSIIERKSKVRYSRSRITDSRANTNAPLSSYDSF
;
A
#
# COMPACT_ATOMS: atom_id res chain seq x y z
N SER A 1 23.63 -45.59 -46.38
CA SER A 1 22.79 -44.39 -46.22
C SER A 1 21.73 -44.68 -45.17
N ARG A 2 21.95 -44.25 -43.92
CA ARG A 2 20.95 -44.29 -42.83
C ARG A 2 20.94 -42.90 -42.22
N LYS A 3 19.88 -42.14 -42.48
CA LYS A 3 19.65 -40.81 -41.91
C LYS A 3 19.21 -40.98 -40.46
N GLN A 4 20.02 -40.53 -39.51
CA GLN A 4 19.63 -40.37 -38.12
C GLN A 4 18.87 -39.05 -38.01
N THR A 5 17.55 -39.12 -37.87
CA THR A 5 16.70 -37.97 -37.54
C THR A 5 16.80 -37.70 -36.04
N THR A 6 17.51 -36.64 -35.66
CA THR A 6 17.51 -36.09 -34.31
C THR A 6 16.21 -35.31 -34.08
N ASN A 7 15.29 -35.90 -33.32
CA ASN A 7 14.10 -35.19 -32.83
C ASN A 7 14.53 -34.23 -31.70
N VAL A 8 14.75 -32.96 -32.05
CA VAL A 8 14.91 -31.89 -31.07
C VAL A 8 13.53 -31.60 -30.47
N VAL A 9 13.27 -32.14 -29.29
CA VAL A 9 12.10 -31.76 -28.49
C VAL A 9 12.33 -30.33 -28.00
N LYS A 10 11.53 -29.41 -28.54
CA LYS A 10 11.48 -28.00 -28.12
C LYS A 10 10.95 -27.97 -26.67
N PRO A 11 11.64 -27.35 -25.70
CA PRO A 11 11.10 -27.25 -24.37
C PRO A 11 9.89 -26.30 -24.40
N GLU A 12 8.71 -26.83 -24.14
CA GLU A 12 7.55 -26.02 -23.83
C GLU A 12 7.82 -25.30 -22.51
N PHE A 13 8.07 -24.00 -22.59
CA PHE A 13 8.03 -23.14 -21.42
C PHE A 13 6.60 -23.17 -20.89
N ARG A 14 6.35 -24.01 -19.88
CA ARG A 14 5.16 -23.90 -19.05
C ARG A 14 5.20 -22.50 -18.43
N THR A 15 4.39 -21.60 -18.97
CA THR A 15 4.06 -20.33 -18.35
C THR A 15 3.52 -20.65 -16.96
N ILE A 16 4.31 -20.39 -15.93
CA ILE A 16 3.79 -20.27 -14.56
C ILE A 16 2.99 -18.98 -14.59
N VAL A 17 1.71 -19.09 -14.92
CA VAL A 17 0.75 -18.04 -14.57
C VAL A 17 0.70 -18.08 -13.06
N GLU A 18 1.32 -17.10 -12.42
CA GLU A 18 1.06 -16.79 -11.02
C GLU A 18 -0.45 -16.54 -10.92
N MET A 19 -1.19 -17.55 -10.45
CA MET A 19 -2.65 -17.47 -10.39
C MET A 19 -2.99 -16.44 -9.33
N ALA A 20 -3.43 -15.26 -9.77
CA ALA A 20 -3.97 -14.25 -8.87
C ALA A 20 -5.05 -14.90 -8.00
N ASP A 21 -4.90 -14.79 -6.68
CA ASP A 21 -5.86 -15.32 -5.72
C ASP A 21 -7.23 -14.67 -5.97
N ASN A 22 -8.21 -15.48 -6.40
CA ASN A 22 -9.55 -15.02 -6.77
C ASN A 22 -10.55 -15.14 -5.60
N ARG A 23 -10.08 -15.40 -4.37
CA ARG A 23 -10.94 -15.42 -3.18
C ARG A 23 -11.41 -14.01 -2.82
N THR A 24 -12.62 -13.92 -2.28
CA THR A 24 -13.20 -12.66 -1.79
C THR A 24 -12.57 -12.26 -0.46
N MET A 25 -12.61 -10.96 -0.12
CA MET A 25 -12.11 -10.44 1.16
C MET A 25 -12.73 -11.22 2.34
N ALA A 26 -14.06 -11.43 2.32
CA ALA A 26 -14.77 -12.19 3.34
C ALA A 26 -14.33 -13.66 3.45
N GLN A 27 -13.92 -14.30 2.34
CA GLN A 27 -13.37 -15.66 2.36
C GLN A 27 -11.95 -15.67 2.94
N MET A 28 -11.15 -14.65 2.65
CA MET A 28 -9.76 -14.56 3.14
C MET A 28 -9.69 -14.16 4.61
N LEU A 29 -10.69 -13.45 5.14
CA LEU A 29 -10.79 -13.09 6.56
C LEU A 29 -11.31 -14.23 7.45
N LYS A 30 -11.84 -15.32 6.87
CA LYS A 30 -12.24 -16.49 7.64
C LYS A 30 -11.00 -17.22 8.14
N ALA A 31 -10.98 -17.54 9.43
CA ALA A 31 -9.95 -18.39 10.02
C ALA A 31 -9.91 -19.74 9.28
N PRO A 32 -8.75 -20.19 8.76
CA PRO A 32 -8.61 -21.51 8.18
C PRO A 32 -8.87 -22.56 9.26
N ILE A 33 -9.86 -23.44 9.07
CA ILE A 33 -10.20 -24.51 10.02
C ILE A 33 -9.22 -25.70 9.94
N GLU A 34 -8.54 -25.88 8.80
CA GLU A 34 -7.48 -26.86 8.58
C GLU A 34 -6.14 -26.30 9.10
N GLY A 35 -5.53 -26.97 10.10
CA GLY A 35 -4.24 -26.57 10.70
C GLY A 35 -4.29 -26.19 12.19
N TYR A 36 -5.46 -26.15 12.81
CA TYR A 36 -5.57 -26.02 14.27
C TYR A 36 -5.16 -27.28 15.06
N GLU A 37 -4.87 -28.39 14.37
CA GLU A 37 -4.38 -29.64 14.98
C GLU A 37 -2.86 -29.65 15.26
N ASP A 38 -2.08 -28.73 14.64
CA ASP A 38 -0.62 -28.57 14.79
C ASP A 38 -0.22 -27.14 15.21
N ALA A 39 -1.12 -26.39 15.85
CA ALA A 39 -1.13 -24.93 15.99
C ALA A 39 0.10 -24.24 16.65
N ILE A 40 1.14 -24.96 17.07
CA ILE A 40 2.44 -24.40 17.44
C ILE A 40 3.58 -25.34 17.02
N VAL A 41 4.28 -25.01 15.93
CA VAL A 41 5.70 -25.38 15.74
C VAL A 41 6.43 -24.25 15.00
N VAL A 42 7.57 -23.83 15.56
CA VAL A 42 8.47 -22.82 15.01
C VAL A 42 9.22 -23.39 13.79
N PRO A 43 9.12 -22.80 12.58
CA PRO A 43 10.00 -23.19 11.49
C PRO A 43 11.43 -22.74 11.79
N THR A 44 12.39 -23.66 11.80
CA THR A 44 13.82 -23.31 11.84
C THR A 44 14.26 -22.94 10.43
N ILE A 45 14.42 -21.63 10.16
CA ILE A 45 15.04 -21.17 8.92
C ILE A 45 16.53 -21.03 9.18
N ASN A 46 17.31 -21.93 8.57
CA ASN A 46 18.76 -21.84 8.50
C ASN A 46 19.19 -21.13 7.20
N ALA A 47 20.30 -20.41 7.31
CA ALA A 47 21.11 -19.71 6.31
C ALA A 47 20.70 -18.27 5.93
N ASN A 48 21.53 -17.33 6.42
CA ASN A 48 22.10 -16.21 5.65
C ASN A 48 23.45 -15.81 6.27
N ASN A 49 24.52 -16.54 5.95
CA ASN A 49 25.89 -16.18 6.34
C ASN A 49 26.59 -15.39 5.23
N PHE A 50 26.03 -14.25 4.83
CA PHE A 50 26.75 -13.32 3.95
C PHE A 50 27.24 -12.14 4.77
N GLU A 51 28.55 -12.07 4.98
CA GLU A 51 29.21 -10.86 5.47
C GLU A 51 29.30 -9.85 4.33
N LEU A 52 28.65 -8.70 4.50
CA LEU A 52 28.87 -7.56 3.62
C LEU A 52 30.23 -6.97 3.95
N LYS A 53 31.18 -7.09 3.01
CA LYS A 53 32.52 -6.52 3.17
C LYS A 53 32.41 -5.00 3.38
N GLN A 54 33.31 -4.42 4.18
CA GLN A 54 33.39 -2.98 4.43
C GLN A 54 33.32 -2.13 3.15
N THR A 55 33.93 -2.61 2.06
CA THR A 55 33.89 -1.96 0.75
C THR A 55 32.47 -1.78 0.21
N LEU A 56 31.60 -2.77 0.43
CA LEU A 56 30.20 -2.72 -0.02
C LEU A 56 29.37 -1.79 0.87
N ILE A 57 29.66 -1.75 2.18
CA ILE A 57 29.06 -0.78 3.11
C ILE A 57 29.44 0.64 2.69
N ASN A 58 30.72 0.89 2.42
CA ASN A 58 31.21 2.18 1.92
C ASN A 58 30.55 2.55 0.59
N LEU A 59 30.38 1.59 -0.32
CA LEU A 59 29.73 1.79 -1.62
C LEU A 59 28.26 2.20 -1.45
N VAL A 60 27.49 1.49 -0.62
CA VAL A 60 26.09 1.82 -0.30
C VAL A 60 26.01 3.22 0.32
N GLN A 61 26.87 3.51 1.29
CA GLN A 61 26.96 4.83 1.92
C GLN A 61 27.23 5.96 0.92
N SER A 62 28.09 5.72 -0.08
CA SER A 62 28.43 6.72 -1.10
C SER A 62 27.37 6.96 -2.18
N TYR A 63 26.48 6.00 -2.46
CA TYR A 63 25.61 6.09 -3.65
C TYR A 63 24.10 5.91 -3.39
N GLN A 64 23.68 5.30 -2.28
CA GLN A 64 22.26 5.03 -2.01
C GLN A 64 21.56 6.12 -1.21
N PHE A 65 22.25 6.78 -0.27
CA PHE A 65 21.64 7.83 0.56
C PHE A 65 21.64 9.19 -0.15
N LYS A 66 20.49 9.86 -0.16
CA LYS A 66 20.28 11.21 -0.71
C LYS A 66 19.46 12.05 0.27
N GLY A 67 19.50 13.37 0.11
CA GLY A 67 18.71 14.30 0.94
C GLY A 67 19.00 14.16 2.43
N GLU A 68 17.94 14.19 3.25
CA GLU A 68 18.02 14.10 4.72
C GLU A 68 18.79 12.88 5.22
N ALA A 69 18.65 11.72 4.56
CA ALA A 69 19.37 10.52 4.93
C ALA A 69 20.89 10.66 4.71
N ARG A 70 21.31 11.40 3.69
CA ARG A 70 22.73 11.71 3.44
C ARG A 70 23.26 12.70 4.47
N ILE A 71 22.50 13.76 4.73
CA ILE A 71 22.85 14.78 5.73
C ILE A 71 23.01 14.15 7.12
N TRP A 72 22.13 13.23 7.49
CA TRP A 72 22.25 12.46 8.73
C TRP A 72 23.53 11.64 8.76
N LEU A 73 23.79 10.85 7.71
CA LEU A 73 24.97 9.99 7.65
C LEU A 73 26.28 10.79 7.75
N ASP A 74 26.34 11.95 7.10
CA ASP A 74 27.52 12.84 7.13
C ASP A 74 27.74 13.50 8.50
N LYS A 75 26.68 13.63 9.32
CA LYS A 75 26.75 14.15 10.70
C LYS A 75 27.14 13.09 11.73
N GLU A 76 27.05 11.81 11.37
CA GLU A 76 27.24 10.73 12.33
C GLU A 76 28.73 10.59 12.70
N PRO A 77 29.08 10.48 14.00
CA PRO A 77 30.47 10.42 14.41
C PRO A 77 31.25 9.27 13.75
N PRO A 78 32.52 9.50 13.37
CA PRO A 78 33.38 8.44 12.85
C PRO A 78 33.45 7.27 13.83
N ARG A 79 33.47 6.03 13.29
CA ARG A 79 33.56 4.77 14.05
C ARG A 79 32.29 4.33 14.80
N LEU A 80 31.15 4.97 14.60
CA LEU A 80 29.87 4.51 15.16
C LEU A 80 29.08 3.57 14.23
N ILE A 81 29.44 3.50 12.96
CA ILE A 81 28.86 2.57 11.99
C ILE A 81 30.01 1.71 11.46
N LEU A 82 30.27 0.59 12.14
CA LEU A 82 31.37 -0.33 11.80
C LEU A 82 30.86 -1.58 11.09
N THR A 83 29.60 -1.94 11.30
CA THR A 83 28.94 -3.07 10.68
C THR A 83 27.69 -2.65 9.91
N TRP A 84 27.19 -3.55 9.07
CA TRP A 84 25.88 -3.36 8.43
C TRP A 84 24.75 -3.27 9.47
N GLU A 85 24.84 -4.07 10.53
CA GLU A 85 23.86 -4.06 11.62
C GLU A 85 23.85 -2.71 12.35
N ASP A 86 25.02 -2.09 12.59
CA ASP A 86 25.10 -0.74 13.15
C ASP A 86 24.43 0.29 12.24
N LEU A 87 24.69 0.21 10.93
CA LEU A 87 24.10 1.13 9.94
C LEU A 87 22.58 1.00 9.93
N VAL A 88 22.07 -0.22 9.83
CA VAL A 88 20.62 -0.50 9.80
C VAL A 88 19.97 -0.09 11.11
N SER A 89 20.53 -0.50 12.25
CA SER A 89 19.98 -0.19 13.57
C SER A 89 19.91 1.32 13.81
N LYS A 90 21.00 2.05 13.52
CA LYS A 90 21.03 3.51 13.68
C LYS A 90 20.10 4.23 12.71
N PHE A 91 20.05 3.80 11.45
CA PHE A 91 19.15 4.36 10.46
C PHE A 91 17.68 4.18 10.86
N ILE A 92 17.29 2.97 11.26
CA ILE A 92 15.93 2.68 11.72
C ILE A 92 15.62 3.48 12.98
N ASN A 93 16.52 3.54 13.96
CA ASN A 93 16.28 4.33 15.18
C ASN A 93 16.17 5.84 14.90
N GLN A 94 16.87 6.36 13.90
CA GLN A 94 16.79 7.77 13.52
C GLN A 94 15.47 8.10 12.79
N PHE A 95 15.13 7.33 11.76
CA PHE A 95 14.04 7.69 10.84
C PHE A 95 12.71 7.00 11.17
N PHE A 96 12.78 5.83 11.81
CA PHE A 96 11.66 4.96 12.13
C PHE A 96 11.76 4.36 13.54
N PRO A 97 11.96 5.19 14.58
CA PRO A 97 12.14 4.70 15.94
C PRO A 97 10.99 3.77 16.35
N PRO A 98 11.25 2.74 17.19
CA PRO A 98 10.22 1.77 17.58
C PRO A 98 8.95 2.43 18.15
N SER A 99 9.09 3.52 18.91
CA SER A 99 7.95 4.29 19.44
C SER A 99 7.06 4.88 18.35
N LYS A 100 7.67 5.46 17.30
CA LYS A 100 6.93 5.99 16.13
C LYS A 100 6.26 4.86 15.35
N THR A 101 6.96 3.75 15.14
CA THR A 101 6.41 2.56 14.48
C THR A 101 5.18 2.03 15.24
N THR A 102 5.28 1.90 16.57
CA THR A 102 4.15 1.48 17.42
C THR A 102 3.00 2.46 17.38
N TYR A 103 3.28 3.76 17.49
CA TYR A 103 2.25 4.81 17.41
C TYR A 103 1.48 4.73 16.08
N ILE A 104 2.20 4.70 14.95
CA ILE A 104 1.55 4.64 13.63
C ILE A 104 0.76 3.34 13.46
N ARG A 105 1.30 2.20 13.91
CA ARG A 105 0.56 0.93 13.89
C ARG A 105 -0.74 1.02 14.68
N ASN A 106 -0.72 1.66 15.86
CA ASN A 106 -1.94 1.87 16.65
C ASN A 106 -2.92 2.82 15.96
N GLU A 107 -2.45 3.88 15.30
CA GLU A 107 -3.31 4.79 14.54
C GLU A 107 -3.95 4.10 13.33
N ILE A 108 -3.25 3.17 12.67
CA ILE A 108 -3.80 2.35 11.59
C ILE A 108 -4.86 1.40 12.16
N THR A 109 -4.54 0.62 13.19
CA THR A 109 -5.47 -0.37 13.77
C THR A 109 -6.73 0.28 14.36
N ASN A 110 -6.59 1.43 15.01
CA ASN A 110 -7.71 2.16 15.63
C ASN A 110 -8.26 3.26 14.73
N PHE A 111 -7.98 3.19 13.42
CA PHE A 111 -8.45 4.21 12.49
C PHE A 111 -9.97 4.29 12.55
N LEU A 112 -10.49 5.51 12.64
CA LEU A 112 -11.91 5.82 12.53
C LEU A 112 -12.07 7.06 11.67
N GLN A 113 -13.07 7.04 10.79
CA GLN A 113 -13.46 8.25 10.07
C GLN A 113 -14.00 9.27 11.07
N LYS A 114 -13.47 10.49 11.03
CA LYS A 114 -13.85 11.54 11.97
C LYS A 114 -15.24 12.10 11.64
N PRO A 115 -15.98 12.65 12.62
CA PRO A 115 -17.19 13.42 12.34
C PRO A 115 -16.88 14.55 11.34
N ASN A 116 -17.71 14.70 10.31
CA ASN A 116 -17.56 15.64 9.20
C ASN A 116 -16.36 15.42 8.27
N GLU A 117 -15.52 14.41 8.50
CA GLU A 117 -14.46 14.03 7.57
C GLU A 117 -15.08 13.33 6.38
N THR A 118 -14.78 13.81 5.20
CA THR A 118 -15.32 13.24 3.99
C THR A 118 -14.55 11.98 3.57
N PHE A 119 -15.19 11.07 2.82
CA PHE A 119 -14.54 9.82 2.38
C PHE A 119 -13.13 9.98 1.78
N ASN A 120 -12.94 10.95 0.89
CA ASN A 120 -11.64 11.21 0.28
C ASN A 120 -10.59 11.67 1.31
N GLU A 121 -10.95 12.53 2.25
CA GLU A 121 -10.04 12.97 3.31
C GLU A 121 -9.64 11.80 4.22
N ALA A 122 -10.62 10.97 4.60
CA ALA A 122 -10.35 9.75 5.36
C ALA A 122 -9.42 8.80 4.61
N TRP A 123 -9.66 8.57 3.31
CA TRP A 123 -8.82 7.70 2.49
C TRP A 123 -7.40 8.24 2.33
N GLU A 124 -7.23 9.54 2.08
CA GLU A 124 -5.90 10.15 1.99
C GLU A 124 -5.17 10.11 3.34
N ARG A 125 -5.87 10.36 4.46
CA ARG A 125 -5.29 10.25 5.81
C ARG A 125 -4.85 8.82 6.11
N PHE A 126 -5.65 7.82 5.76
CA PHE A 126 -5.29 6.42 5.92
C PHE A 126 -4.04 6.06 5.10
N LYS A 127 -3.99 6.46 3.83
CA LYS A 127 -2.80 6.25 2.98
C LYS A 127 -1.57 7.01 3.50
N ASP A 128 -1.76 8.18 4.10
CA ASP A 128 -0.65 8.92 4.71
C ASP A 128 -0.05 8.14 5.90
N LEU A 129 -0.89 7.60 6.79
CA LEU A 129 -0.44 6.72 7.88
C LEU A 129 0.36 5.52 7.37
N LEU A 130 -0.10 4.85 6.30
CA LEU A 130 0.62 3.73 5.69
C LEU A 130 2.00 4.17 5.13
N ARG A 131 2.08 5.34 4.48
CA ARG A 131 3.34 5.87 3.93
C ARG A 131 4.34 6.29 5.01
N GLN A 132 3.86 6.72 6.18
CA GLN A 132 4.72 7.10 7.29
C GLN A 132 5.43 5.90 7.94
N CYS A 133 4.94 4.68 7.74
CA CYS A 133 5.57 3.45 8.24
C CYS A 133 5.54 2.33 7.18
N PRO A 134 6.38 2.36 6.15
CA PRO A 134 6.35 1.36 5.06
C PRO A 134 6.54 -0.10 5.54
N HIS A 135 7.17 -0.29 6.70
CA HIS A 135 7.38 -1.57 7.38
C HIS A 135 6.29 -1.89 8.42
N HIS A 136 5.09 -1.30 8.29
CA HIS A 136 3.98 -1.49 9.24
C HIS A 136 3.51 -2.96 9.35
N GLY A 137 3.78 -3.82 8.36
CA GLY A 137 3.50 -5.26 8.42
C GLY A 137 2.02 -5.66 8.27
N PHE A 138 1.19 -4.77 7.74
CA PHE A 138 -0.23 -5.02 7.48
C PHE A 138 -0.42 -5.44 6.02
N SER A 139 -1.10 -6.57 5.78
CA SER A 139 -1.43 -7.03 4.43
C SER A 139 -2.43 -6.08 3.76
N GLU A 140 -2.50 -6.09 2.42
CA GLU A 140 -3.51 -5.33 1.67
C GLU A 140 -4.94 -5.66 2.13
N LEU A 141 -5.20 -6.95 2.37
CA LEU A 141 -6.44 -7.46 2.96
C LEU A 141 -6.75 -6.77 4.30
N HIS A 142 -5.79 -6.74 5.22
CA HIS A 142 -6.00 -6.10 6.53
C HIS A 142 -6.21 -4.59 6.40
N GLN A 143 -5.49 -3.93 5.49
CA GLN A 143 -5.64 -2.49 5.25
C GLN A 143 -7.04 -2.14 4.74
N LEU A 144 -7.54 -2.90 3.75
CA LEU A 144 -8.86 -2.70 3.16
C LEU A 144 -9.99 -3.01 4.15
N ASP A 145 -9.85 -4.09 4.94
CA ASP A 145 -10.79 -4.44 6.00
C ASP A 145 -10.86 -3.36 7.08
N THR A 146 -9.68 -2.96 7.59
CA THR A 146 -9.57 -1.90 8.60
C THR A 146 -10.21 -0.60 8.11
N PHE A 147 -9.91 -0.20 6.86
CA PHE A 147 -10.47 1.02 6.32
C PHE A 147 -12.00 0.94 6.16
N TYR A 148 -12.53 -0.16 5.61
CA TYR A 148 -13.99 -0.32 5.45
C TYR A 148 -14.72 -0.29 6.79
N ASN A 149 -14.24 -1.03 7.79
CA ASN A 149 -14.85 -1.11 9.12
C ASN A 149 -14.76 0.22 9.90
N ALA A 150 -13.82 1.08 9.55
CA ALA A 150 -13.62 2.39 10.17
C ALA A 150 -14.50 3.51 9.61
N LEU A 151 -15.18 3.27 8.48
CA LEU A 151 -16.03 4.26 7.83
C LEU A 151 -17.33 4.48 8.59
N ASN A 152 -17.91 5.67 8.42
CA ASN A 152 -19.28 5.90 8.86
C ASN A 152 -20.28 5.08 8.01
N PRO A 153 -21.48 4.79 8.53
CA PRO A 153 -22.47 3.95 7.83
C PRO A 153 -22.81 4.41 6.42
N ASN A 154 -22.95 5.73 6.19
CA ASN A 154 -23.28 6.25 4.86
C ASN A 154 -22.19 5.97 3.82
N ASP A 155 -20.92 6.03 4.24
CA ASP A 155 -19.80 5.74 3.36
C ASP A 155 -19.59 4.24 3.14
N GLN A 156 -19.95 3.39 4.12
CA GLN A 156 -20.03 1.93 3.95
C GLN A 156 -21.13 1.57 2.95
N ASP A 157 -22.36 2.06 3.14
CA ASP A 157 -23.50 1.81 2.24
C ASP A 157 -23.20 2.25 0.81
N ALA A 158 -22.47 3.36 0.65
CA ALA A 158 -22.05 3.84 -0.66
C ALA A 158 -20.98 2.95 -1.31
N LEU A 159 -20.09 2.31 -0.53
CA LEU A 159 -19.15 1.32 -1.04
C LEU A 159 -19.86 0.02 -1.43
N ASP A 160 -20.79 -0.45 -0.61
CA ASP A 160 -21.60 -1.63 -0.90
C ASP A 160 -22.45 -1.42 -2.18
N SER A 161 -23.10 -0.26 -2.28
CA SER A 161 -23.83 0.12 -3.51
C SER A 161 -22.92 0.15 -4.74
N ALA A 162 -21.69 0.65 -4.61
CA ALA A 162 -20.71 0.68 -5.71
C ALA A 162 -20.13 -0.70 -6.04
N ALA A 163 -20.15 -1.64 -5.10
CA ALA A 163 -19.80 -3.04 -5.31
C ALA A 163 -20.97 -3.85 -5.93
N GLY A 164 -22.19 -3.32 -5.91
CA GLY A 164 -23.40 -4.04 -6.33
C GLY A 164 -23.81 -5.11 -5.32
N GLY A 165 -23.54 -4.89 -4.04
CA GLY A 165 -23.73 -5.84 -2.95
C GLY A 165 -22.74 -5.59 -1.82
N ASN A 166 -22.50 -6.56 -0.94
CA ASN A 166 -21.49 -6.38 0.11
C ASN A 166 -20.09 -6.16 -0.50
N PHE A 167 -19.42 -5.09 -0.09
CA PHE A 167 -18.06 -4.74 -0.49
C PHE A 167 -17.06 -5.86 -0.16
N MET A 168 -17.24 -6.54 0.97
CA MET A 168 -16.38 -7.63 1.43
C MET A 168 -16.53 -8.91 0.58
N ASP A 169 -17.56 -9.00 -0.27
CA ASP A 169 -17.72 -10.12 -1.22
C ASP A 169 -16.91 -9.91 -2.50
N LYS A 170 -16.17 -8.80 -2.61
CA LYS A 170 -15.24 -8.56 -3.72
C LYS A 170 -13.84 -9.04 -3.37
N ILE A 171 -13.03 -9.23 -4.40
CA ILE A 171 -11.60 -9.54 -4.27
C ILE A 171 -10.80 -8.26 -3.95
N PRO A 172 -9.64 -8.34 -3.27
CA PRO A 172 -8.89 -7.17 -2.79
C PRO A 172 -8.63 -6.09 -3.87
N ARG A 173 -8.23 -6.52 -5.08
CA ARG A 173 -7.99 -5.60 -6.21
C ARG A 173 -9.24 -4.81 -6.64
N GLU A 174 -10.42 -5.42 -6.56
CA GLU A 174 -11.68 -4.77 -6.89
C GLU A 174 -12.10 -3.80 -5.77
N CYS A 175 -11.96 -4.23 -4.51
CA CYS A 175 -12.16 -3.38 -3.34
C CYS A 175 -11.34 -2.09 -3.43
N LEU A 176 -10.03 -2.21 -3.70
CA LEU A 176 -9.13 -1.07 -3.87
C LEU A 176 -9.58 -0.17 -5.03
N SER A 177 -9.96 -0.74 -6.17
CA SER A 177 -10.47 0.01 -7.33
C SER A 177 -11.75 0.79 -6.99
N ILE A 178 -12.66 0.20 -6.22
CA ILE A 178 -13.90 0.84 -5.80
C ILE A 178 -13.63 2.03 -4.88
N ILE A 179 -12.76 1.84 -3.88
CA ILE A 179 -12.33 2.92 -2.97
C ILE A 179 -11.68 4.06 -3.76
N GLU A 180 -10.72 3.75 -4.63
CA GLU A 180 -10.01 4.73 -5.46
C GLU A 180 -10.92 5.49 -6.42
N ARG A 181 -11.99 4.85 -6.90
CA ARG A 181 -12.99 5.52 -7.76
C ARG A 181 -13.85 6.46 -6.93
N LYS A 182 -14.39 6.00 -5.79
CA LYS A 182 -15.23 6.80 -4.90
C LYS A 182 -14.46 8.01 -4.36
N SER A 183 -13.17 7.86 -4.04
CA SER A 183 -12.33 8.96 -3.57
C SER A 183 -12.17 10.08 -4.61
N LYS A 184 -12.32 9.78 -5.91
CA LYS A 184 -12.18 10.73 -7.03
C LYS A 184 -13.49 11.41 -7.47
N VAL A 185 -14.66 10.91 -7.06
CA VAL A 185 -15.98 11.40 -7.52
C VAL A 185 -16.22 12.89 -7.23
N ARG A 186 -15.58 13.46 -6.19
CA ARG A 186 -15.69 14.90 -5.89
C ARG A 186 -14.93 15.81 -6.84
N TYR A 187 -13.85 15.33 -7.48
CA TYR A 187 -13.13 16.13 -8.49
C TYR A 187 -13.95 16.32 -9.78
N SER A 188 -14.91 15.43 -10.06
CA SER A 188 -15.68 15.43 -11.30
C SER A 188 -16.87 16.40 -11.27
N ARG A 189 -17.56 16.52 -10.13
CA ARG A 189 -18.75 17.40 -10.01
C ARG A 189 -18.40 18.88 -9.98
N SER A 190 -17.24 19.26 -9.45
CA SER A 190 -16.77 20.66 -9.44
C SER A 190 -16.49 21.21 -10.85
N ARG A 191 -15.95 20.41 -11.79
CA ARG A 191 -15.72 20.86 -13.18
C ARG A 191 -17.00 21.06 -13.98
N ILE A 192 -18.08 20.33 -13.65
CA ILE A 192 -19.35 20.43 -14.39
C ILE A 192 -20.13 21.67 -13.93
N THR A 193 -20.03 22.07 -12.67
CA THR A 193 -20.74 23.25 -12.15
C THR A 193 -20.10 24.57 -12.61
N ASP A 194 -18.78 24.65 -12.75
CA ASP A 194 -18.13 25.87 -13.27
C ASP A 194 -18.43 26.14 -14.75
N SER A 195 -18.64 25.08 -15.56
CA SER A 195 -19.02 25.25 -16.97
C SER A 195 -20.45 25.74 -17.19
N ARG A 196 -21.35 25.57 -16.20
CA ARG A 196 -22.78 25.92 -16.32
C ARG A 196 -23.13 27.31 -15.80
N ALA A 197 -22.27 27.91 -14.98
CA ALA A 197 -22.47 29.26 -14.45
C ALA A 197 -22.13 30.37 -15.47
N ASN A 198 -21.44 30.06 -16.58
CA ASN A 198 -20.92 31.06 -17.51
C ASN A 198 -21.78 31.31 -18.77
N THR A 199 -23.02 30.83 -18.86
CA THR A 199 -23.89 31.03 -20.03
C THR A 199 -25.08 31.96 -19.83
N ASN A 200 -25.26 32.56 -18.65
CA ASN A 200 -26.39 33.46 -18.38
C ASN A 200 -25.94 34.86 -17.96
N ALA A 201 -25.28 35.58 -18.86
CA ALA A 201 -25.19 37.04 -18.79
C ALA A 201 -26.27 37.65 -19.71
N PRO A 202 -27.18 38.52 -19.24
CA PRO A 202 -28.18 39.14 -20.09
C PRO A 202 -27.51 40.14 -21.05
N LEU A 203 -27.83 40.06 -22.35
CA LEU A 203 -27.45 41.08 -23.33
C LEU A 203 -28.15 42.41 -22.98
N SER A 204 -27.37 43.42 -22.59
CA SER A 204 -27.83 44.81 -22.49
C SER A 204 -28.05 45.36 -23.89
N SER A 205 -29.31 45.62 -24.27
CA SER A 205 -29.65 46.37 -25.49
C SER A 205 -29.32 47.84 -25.30
N TYR A 206 -28.43 48.37 -26.13
CA TYR A 206 -28.29 49.81 -26.37
C TYR A 206 -29.08 50.15 -27.63
N ASP A 207 -30.23 50.81 -27.49
CA ASP A 207 -30.86 51.51 -28.59
C ASP A 207 -30.58 53.01 -28.47
N SER A 208 -30.13 53.60 -29.58
CA SER A 208 -29.79 54.99 -29.76
C SER A 208 -30.97 55.74 -30.39
N PHE A 209 -31.40 56.86 -29.82
CA PHE A 209 -31.65 58.16 -30.47
C PHE A 209 -32.00 59.21 -29.40
#